data_AF-J9ARV9-F1
#
_entry.id   AF-J9ARV9-F1
#
_cell.length_a   1.000
_cell.length_b   1.000
_cell.length_c   1.000
_cell.angle_alpha   90.00
_cell.angle_beta   90.00
_cell.angle_gamma   90.00
#
_symmetry.space_group_name_H-M   'P 1'
#
loop_
_entity.id
_entity.type
_entity.pdbx_description
1 polymer ?
#
loop_
_entity_poly.entity_id
_entity_poly.type
_entity_poly.pdbx_seq_one_letter_code
_entity_poly.pdbx_strand_id
1 'polypeptide(L)'
;IPEHLDFNNWETFSQEDLRKLIVKVVADMDELEHWRKQDFKQYEMKKKAEEDHKMAQMIQTEREHYIQQMEEQRRLHNKHEPLKHPGSRNQLKKVWEDTDKLDKDTYDPTTLFGLHDRNDDGYWSYDELNTIFLPEIEKLNNFSDLERLEELYRMRDHVMKQMDTDGDHRISLAEFLADSEAQEEKPDQGWEDIGDKEQYTKEELEIFEKEYAKQQGWGEYAYSTPAPTPNPSRMEQPNQVPVDSLDNTDIKQHHQILVQHVQPIQPVQQHQMDDE
;
A
#
# COMPACT_ATOMS: atom_id res chain seq x y z
N ILE A 1 -8.40 -20.41 -23.77
CA ILE A 1 -7.87 -20.48 -25.16
C ILE A 1 -7.09 -19.19 -25.37
N PRO A 2 -5.84 -19.20 -25.89
CA PRO A 2 -5.06 -17.98 -26.07
C PRO A 2 -5.74 -17.03 -27.06
N GLU A 3 -6.12 -15.82 -26.62
CA GLU A 3 -6.90 -14.87 -27.43
C GLU A 3 -6.09 -14.18 -28.53
N HIS A 4 -4.75 -14.25 -28.45
CA HIS A 4 -3.83 -13.59 -29.37
C HIS A 4 -3.45 -14.41 -30.61
N LEU A 5 -3.95 -15.64 -30.74
CA LEU A 5 -3.65 -16.52 -31.88
C LEU A 5 -4.82 -16.59 -32.86
N ASP A 6 -4.54 -16.49 -34.16
CA ASP A 6 -5.50 -16.76 -35.22
C ASP A 6 -5.57 -18.26 -35.52
N PHE A 7 -6.65 -18.87 -35.04
CA PHE A 7 -6.91 -20.30 -35.21
C PHE A 7 -7.20 -20.70 -36.67
N ASN A 8 -7.41 -19.75 -37.58
CA ASN A 8 -7.54 -20.04 -39.01
C ASN A 8 -6.20 -20.21 -39.73
N ASN A 9 -5.07 -19.84 -39.09
CA ASN A 9 -3.72 -19.96 -39.63
C ASN A 9 -2.73 -20.48 -38.57
N TRP A 10 -2.94 -21.73 -38.11
CA TRP A 10 -2.16 -22.34 -37.04
C TRP A 10 -0.69 -22.66 -37.38
N GLU A 11 -0.32 -22.66 -38.66
CA GLU A 11 1.03 -23.02 -39.11
C GLU A 11 2.03 -21.87 -39.04
N THR A 12 1.58 -20.60 -38.95
CA THR A 12 2.46 -19.44 -38.94
C THR A 12 1.97 -18.33 -38.00
N PHE A 13 2.88 -17.76 -37.22
CA PHE A 13 2.61 -16.56 -36.43
C PHE A 13 2.55 -15.34 -37.35
N SER A 14 1.36 -14.77 -37.52
CA SER A 14 1.13 -13.65 -38.41
C SER A 14 1.40 -12.31 -37.74
N GLN A 15 1.49 -11.24 -38.54
CA GLN A 15 1.58 -9.88 -38.04
C GLN A 15 0.36 -9.49 -37.18
N GLU A 16 -0.82 -10.07 -37.48
CA GLU A 16 -2.03 -9.81 -36.70
C GLU A 16 -1.99 -10.50 -35.34
N ASP A 17 -1.36 -11.68 -35.24
CA ASP A 17 -1.13 -12.36 -33.96
C ASP A 17 -0.18 -11.58 -33.08
N LEU A 18 0.88 -11.00 -33.66
CA LEU A 18 1.78 -10.09 -32.95
C LEU A 18 1.04 -8.87 -32.42
N ARG A 19 0.20 -8.23 -33.25
CA ARG A 19 -0.60 -7.08 -32.83
C ARG A 19 -1.54 -7.43 -31.68
N LYS A 20 -2.24 -8.57 -31.75
CA LYS A 20 -3.11 -9.03 -30.67
C LYS A 20 -2.34 -9.38 -29.41
N LEU A 21 -1.14 -9.96 -29.54
CA LEU A 21 -0.28 -10.27 -28.41
C LEU A 21 0.15 -8.99 -27.68
N ILE A 22 0.60 -7.96 -28.41
CA ILE A 22 0.99 -6.68 -27.82
C ILE A 22 -0.20 -6.04 -27.10
N VAL A 23 -1.37 -5.95 -27.75
CA VAL A 23 -2.60 -5.41 -27.12
C VAL A 23 -2.98 -6.19 -25.86
N LYS A 24 -2.82 -7.52 -25.88
CA LYS A 24 -3.09 -8.35 -24.72
C LYS A 24 -2.09 -8.07 -23.59
N VAL A 25 -0.79 -7.97 -23.89
CA VAL A 25 0.24 -7.69 -22.89
C VAL A 25 -0.01 -6.35 -22.20
N VAL A 26 -0.35 -5.30 -22.97
CA VAL A 26 -0.72 -3.98 -22.43
C VAL A 26 -1.93 -4.12 -21.49
N ALA A 27 -3.00 -4.78 -21.94
CA ALA A 27 -4.19 -4.99 -21.11
C ALA A 27 -3.91 -5.81 -19.83
N ASP A 28 -3.06 -6.85 -19.94
CA ASP A 28 -2.66 -7.66 -18.79
C ASP A 28 -1.83 -6.83 -17.79
N MET A 29 -1.00 -5.88 -18.27
CA MET A 29 -0.24 -4.96 -17.40
C MET A 29 -1.14 -3.98 -16.65
N ASP A 30 -2.12 -3.39 -17.34
CA ASP A 30 -3.14 -2.54 -16.71
C ASP A 30 -3.92 -3.30 -15.64
N GLU A 31 -4.27 -4.55 -15.91
CA GLU A 31 -4.97 -5.41 -14.95
C GLU A 31 -4.09 -5.70 -13.72
N LEU A 32 -2.80 -6.01 -13.91
CA LEU A 32 -1.85 -6.21 -12.82
C LEU A 32 -1.67 -4.95 -11.96
N GLU A 33 -1.59 -3.77 -12.59
CA GLU A 33 -1.51 -2.50 -11.86
C GLU A 33 -2.78 -2.26 -11.04
N HIS A 34 -3.95 -2.56 -11.62
CA HIS A 34 -5.22 -2.47 -10.91
C HIS A 34 -5.28 -3.38 -9.69
N TRP A 35 -4.96 -4.67 -9.87
CA TRP A 35 -4.98 -5.64 -8.77
C TRP A 35 -3.99 -5.29 -7.66
N ARG A 36 -2.77 -4.89 -8.01
CA ARG A 36 -1.77 -4.44 -7.03
C ARG A 36 -2.31 -3.29 -6.16
N LYS A 37 -2.94 -2.28 -6.77
CA LYS A 37 -3.54 -1.15 -6.03
C LYS A 37 -4.68 -1.60 -5.13
N GLN A 38 -5.51 -2.52 -5.59
CA GLN A 38 -6.58 -3.08 -4.77
C GLN A 38 -6.01 -3.88 -3.59
N ASP A 39 -5.02 -4.74 -3.82
CA ASP A 39 -4.39 -5.55 -2.79
C ASP A 39 -3.74 -4.68 -1.72
N PHE A 40 -3.01 -3.63 -2.12
CA PHE A 40 -2.42 -2.69 -1.18
C PHE A 40 -3.49 -1.92 -0.39
N LYS A 41 -4.57 -1.48 -1.04
CA LYS A 41 -5.70 -0.85 -0.36
C LYS A 41 -6.34 -1.78 0.67
N GLN A 42 -6.57 -3.05 0.31
CA GLN A 42 -7.13 -4.06 1.23
C GLN A 42 -6.19 -4.32 2.40
N TYR A 43 -4.88 -4.37 2.15
CA TYR A 43 -3.86 -4.51 3.19
C TYR A 43 -3.93 -3.36 4.21
N GLU A 44 -3.99 -2.11 3.73
CA GLU A 44 -4.06 -0.93 4.60
C GLU A 44 -5.40 -0.85 5.37
N MET A 45 -6.53 -1.18 4.72
CA MET A 45 -7.83 -1.26 5.41
C MET A 45 -7.84 -2.34 6.48
N LYS A 46 -7.22 -3.51 6.22
CA LYS A 46 -7.10 -4.59 7.20
C LYS A 46 -6.30 -4.16 8.42
N LYS A 47 -5.13 -3.54 8.21
CA LYS A 47 -4.26 -3.00 9.27
C LYS A 47 -5.04 -2.01 10.14
N LYS A 48 -5.80 -1.11 9.51
CA LYS A 48 -6.65 -0.12 10.20
C LYS A 48 -7.80 -0.77 10.98
N ALA A 49 -8.52 -1.70 10.39
CA ALA A 49 -9.63 -2.40 11.04
C ALA A 49 -9.14 -3.16 12.29
N GLU A 50 -7.98 -3.83 12.23
CA GLU A 50 -7.39 -4.49 13.40
C GLU A 50 -7.02 -3.48 14.49
N GLU A 51 -6.50 -2.32 14.12
CA GLU A 51 -6.19 -1.23 15.05
C GLU A 51 -7.47 -0.69 15.72
N ASP A 52 -8.52 -0.42 14.94
CA ASP A 52 -9.80 0.10 15.43
C ASP A 52 -10.51 -0.90 16.35
N HIS A 53 -10.50 -2.17 15.99
CA HIS A 53 -11.03 -3.23 16.86
C HIS A 53 -10.29 -3.29 18.19
N LYS A 54 -8.95 -3.23 18.16
CA LYS A 54 -8.13 -3.23 19.36
C LYS A 54 -8.42 -1.99 20.23
N MET A 55 -8.56 -0.81 19.62
CA MET A 55 -8.93 0.42 20.35
C MET A 55 -10.34 0.35 20.93
N ALA A 56 -11.28 -0.31 20.26
CA ALA A 56 -12.63 -0.50 20.77
C ALA A 56 -12.63 -1.36 22.05
N GLN A 57 -11.74 -2.34 22.17
CA GLN A 57 -11.63 -3.20 23.36
C GLN A 57 -10.94 -2.53 24.57
N MET A 58 -10.21 -1.44 24.38
CA MET A 58 -9.50 -0.74 25.47
C MET A 58 -10.43 0.13 26.32
N ILE A 59 -10.11 0.26 27.61
CA ILE A 59 -10.74 1.27 28.48
C ILE A 59 -10.25 2.68 28.12
N GLN A 60 -11.00 3.71 28.53
CA GLN A 60 -10.74 5.10 28.10
C GLN A 60 -9.30 5.58 28.36
N THR A 61 -8.74 5.31 29.54
CA THR A 61 -7.37 5.73 29.89
C THR A 61 -6.30 4.99 29.08
N GLU A 62 -6.52 3.71 28.79
CA GLU A 62 -5.62 2.91 27.96
C GLU A 62 -5.69 3.35 26.50
N ARG A 63 -6.90 3.67 26.01
CA ARG A 63 -7.12 4.20 24.67
C ARG A 63 -6.41 5.52 24.45
N GLU A 64 -6.49 6.45 25.39
CA GLU A 64 -5.78 7.74 25.30
C GLU A 64 -4.27 7.56 25.21
N HIS A 65 -3.69 6.69 26.06
CA HIS A 65 -2.27 6.37 25.99
C HIS A 65 -1.89 5.67 24.67
N TYR A 66 -2.74 4.77 24.18
CA TYR A 66 -2.53 4.09 22.91
C TYR A 66 -2.54 5.06 21.71
N ILE A 67 -3.49 6.00 21.68
CA ILE A 67 -3.56 7.04 20.64
C ILE A 67 -2.27 7.88 20.63
N GLN A 68 -1.80 8.31 21.81
CA GLN A 68 -0.55 9.07 21.91
C GLN A 68 0.66 8.27 21.41
N GLN A 69 0.72 6.98 21.73
CA GLN A 69 1.77 6.09 21.25
C GLN A 69 1.72 5.93 19.72
N MET A 70 0.53 5.74 19.14
CA MET A 70 0.35 5.59 17.70
C MET A 70 0.68 6.89 16.95
N GLU A 71 0.32 8.05 17.50
CA GLU A 71 0.68 9.35 16.92
C GLU A 71 2.19 9.56 16.91
N GLU A 72 2.89 9.20 17.99
CA GLU A 72 4.35 9.23 18.03
C GLU A 72 4.97 8.26 17.02
N GLN A 73 4.46 7.03 16.92
CA GLN A 73 4.94 6.06 15.92
C GLN A 73 4.73 6.57 14.50
N ARG A 74 3.55 7.15 14.19
CA ARG A 74 3.28 7.76 12.88
C ARG A 74 4.23 8.92 12.60
N ARG A 75 4.47 9.78 13.58
CA ARG A 75 5.43 10.90 13.42
C ARG A 75 6.85 10.41 13.15
N LEU A 76 7.28 9.33 13.82
CA LEU A 76 8.60 8.73 13.58
C LEU A 76 8.66 8.04 12.22
N HIS A 77 7.59 7.35 11.82
CA HIS A 77 7.48 6.70 10.51
C HIS A 77 7.60 7.71 9.36
N ASN A 78 6.85 8.81 9.42
CA ASN A 78 6.87 9.89 8.40
C ASN A 78 8.11 10.81 8.52
N LYS A 79 9.09 10.47 9.38
CA LYS A 79 10.31 11.27 9.54
C LYS A 79 11.38 10.79 8.56
N HIS A 80 11.45 11.43 7.40
CA HIS A 80 12.50 11.24 6.40
C HIS A 80 12.88 12.57 5.73
N GLU A 81 13.90 12.54 4.87
CA GLU A 81 14.19 13.65 3.97
C GLU A 81 12.98 13.85 3.01
N PRO A 82 12.57 15.09 2.73
CA PRO A 82 11.52 15.36 1.76
C PRO A 82 11.82 14.71 0.40
N LEU A 83 10.83 14.01 -0.13
CA LEU A 83 10.91 13.38 -1.43
C LEU A 83 10.74 14.41 -2.54
N LYS A 84 11.49 14.23 -3.63
CA LYS A 84 11.34 15.05 -4.83
C LYS A 84 10.18 14.56 -5.67
N HIS A 85 9.56 15.47 -6.42
CA HIS A 85 8.51 15.07 -7.37
C HIS A 85 9.07 14.10 -8.44
N PRO A 86 8.50 12.90 -8.62
CA PRO A 86 8.97 11.92 -9.59
C PRO A 86 8.92 12.45 -11.02
N GLY A 87 9.98 12.22 -11.80
CA GLY A 87 10.10 12.71 -13.17
C GLY A 87 10.35 14.20 -13.31
N SER A 88 10.42 14.96 -12.21
CA SER A 88 10.73 16.39 -12.26
C SER A 88 12.21 16.64 -12.56
N ARG A 89 12.51 17.78 -13.20
CA ARG A 89 13.89 18.20 -13.47
C ARG A 89 14.78 18.20 -12.22
N ASN A 90 14.22 18.56 -11.06
CA ASN A 90 14.97 18.59 -9.80
C ASN A 90 15.36 17.18 -9.31
N GLN A 91 14.49 16.20 -9.49
CA GLN A 91 14.79 14.80 -9.18
C GLN A 91 15.82 14.25 -10.16
N LEU A 92 15.62 14.46 -11.45
CA LEU A 92 16.50 13.94 -12.51
C LEU A 92 17.93 14.52 -12.41
N LYS A 93 18.07 15.80 -12.05
CA LYS A 93 19.37 16.40 -11.73
C LYS A 93 20.02 15.77 -10.51
N LYS A 94 19.24 15.45 -9.47
CA LYS A 94 19.77 14.77 -8.28
C LYS A 94 20.30 13.39 -8.66
N VAL A 95 19.59 12.63 -9.50
CA VAL A 95 20.06 11.34 -10.00
C VAL A 95 21.35 11.51 -10.83
N TRP A 96 21.41 12.50 -11.71
CA TRP A 96 22.61 12.84 -12.48
C TRP A 96 23.85 13.13 -11.59
N GLU A 97 23.66 13.92 -10.53
CA GLU A 97 24.73 14.30 -9.61
C GLU A 97 25.12 13.16 -8.66
N ASP A 98 24.13 12.56 -8.00
CA ASP A 98 24.34 11.61 -6.91
C ASP A 98 24.49 10.17 -7.40
N THR A 99 23.76 9.74 -8.43
CA THR A 99 23.82 8.37 -8.96
C THR A 99 24.88 8.25 -10.04
N ASP A 100 24.82 9.11 -11.06
CA ASP A 100 25.74 9.04 -12.22
C ASP A 100 27.11 9.67 -11.93
N LYS A 101 27.25 10.41 -10.82
CA LYS A 101 28.48 11.10 -10.41
C LYS A 101 28.97 12.11 -11.46
N LEU A 102 28.03 12.76 -12.14
CA LEU A 102 28.31 13.76 -13.17
C LEU A 102 28.15 15.18 -12.63
N ASP A 103 28.76 16.14 -13.33
CA ASP A 103 28.75 17.54 -12.90
C ASP A 103 27.39 18.20 -13.16
N LYS A 104 26.85 18.92 -12.18
CA LYS A 104 25.53 19.55 -12.25
C LYS A 104 25.40 20.53 -13.41
N ASP A 105 26.50 21.22 -13.73
CA ASP A 105 26.52 22.29 -14.73
C ASP A 105 26.50 21.72 -16.15
N THR A 106 26.68 20.39 -16.29
CA THR A 106 26.65 19.66 -17.56
C THR A 106 25.37 18.84 -17.77
N TYR A 107 24.34 19.07 -16.94
CA TYR A 107 23.09 18.34 -17.04
C TYR A 107 22.50 18.43 -18.46
N ASP A 108 22.37 17.28 -19.11
CA ASP A 108 21.72 17.12 -20.40
C ASP A 108 20.67 16.00 -20.32
N PRO A 109 19.37 16.30 -20.54
CA PRO A 109 18.31 15.31 -20.43
C PRO A 109 18.49 14.16 -21.43
N THR A 110 19.01 14.43 -22.63
CA THR A 110 19.25 13.38 -23.64
C THR A 110 20.31 12.39 -23.16
N THR A 111 21.40 12.90 -22.57
CA THR A 111 22.46 12.06 -22.01
C THR A 111 21.95 11.27 -20.81
N LEU A 112 21.17 11.89 -19.91
CA LEU A 112 20.55 11.19 -18.78
C LEU A 112 19.69 10.02 -19.26
N PHE A 113 18.89 10.26 -20.30
CA PHE A 113 18.05 9.23 -20.94
C PHE A 113 18.88 8.03 -21.38
N GLY A 114 19.91 8.28 -22.21
CA GLY A 114 20.78 7.21 -22.71
C GLY A 114 21.65 6.53 -21.65
N LEU A 115 21.93 7.17 -20.50
CA LEU A 115 22.62 6.54 -19.39
C LEU A 115 21.76 5.50 -18.65
N HIS A 116 20.44 5.73 -18.63
CA HIS A 116 19.48 4.89 -17.93
C HIS A 116 18.72 3.93 -18.85
N ASP A 117 18.81 4.10 -20.17
CA ASP A 117 18.47 3.09 -21.17
C ASP A 117 19.56 2.00 -21.15
N ARG A 118 19.32 0.93 -20.39
CA ARG A 118 20.32 -0.11 -20.11
C ARG A 118 20.44 -1.11 -21.25
N ASN A 119 19.38 -1.27 -22.05
CA ASN A 119 19.34 -2.22 -23.15
C ASN A 119 19.51 -1.56 -24.53
N ASP A 120 19.66 -0.22 -24.59
CA ASP A 120 19.86 0.60 -25.79
C ASP A 120 18.72 0.41 -26.81
N ASP A 121 17.48 0.24 -26.30
CA ASP A 121 16.29 0.08 -27.13
C ASP A 121 15.61 1.42 -27.48
N GLY A 122 16.07 2.52 -26.89
CA GLY A 122 15.56 3.87 -27.10
C GLY A 122 14.33 4.22 -26.26
N TYR A 123 13.98 3.39 -25.28
CA TYR A 123 12.86 3.59 -24.39
C TYR A 123 13.29 3.42 -22.93
N TRP A 124 12.59 4.09 -22.01
CA TRP A 124 12.61 3.73 -20.60
C TRP A 124 11.46 2.78 -20.28
N SER A 125 11.82 1.59 -19.86
CA SER A 125 10.95 0.57 -19.30
C SER A 125 10.66 0.80 -17.81
N TYR A 126 9.74 0.03 -17.26
CA TYR A 126 9.42 0.05 -15.82
C TYR A 126 10.66 -0.17 -14.94
N ASP A 127 11.56 -1.07 -15.32
CA ASP A 127 12.73 -1.40 -14.52
C ASP A 127 13.79 -0.28 -14.54
N GLU A 128 13.89 0.44 -15.65
CA GLU A 128 14.80 1.58 -15.80
C GLU A 128 14.27 2.78 -15.00
N LEU A 129 12.97 3.07 -15.09
CA LEU A 129 12.32 4.06 -14.24
C LEU A 129 12.46 3.72 -12.76
N ASN A 130 12.24 2.45 -12.39
CA ASN A 130 12.42 2.02 -11.01
C ASN A 130 13.83 2.35 -10.50
N THR A 131 14.85 2.12 -11.33
CA THR A 131 16.25 2.41 -10.99
C THR A 131 16.48 3.90 -10.71
N ILE A 132 15.87 4.79 -11.49
CA ILE A 132 15.93 6.25 -11.29
C ILE A 132 15.34 6.65 -9.93
N PHE A 133 14.31 5.93 -9.46
CA PHE A 133 13.59 6.27 -8.22
C PHE A 133 14.16 5.63 -6.96
N LEU A 134 14.98 4.58 -7.07
CA LEU A 134 15.59 3.91 -5.91
C LEU A 134 16.25 4.87 -4.91
N PRO A 135 17.04 5.88 -5.31
CA PRO A 135 17.64 6.83 -4.37
C PRO A 135 16.62 7.64 -3.56
N GLU A 136 15.45 7.94 -4.12
CA GLU A 136 14.37 8.61 -3.38
C GLU A 136 13.68 7.63 -2.41
N ILE A 137 13.48 6.38 -2.82
CA ILE A 137 12.88 5.33 -1.96
C ILE A 137 13.82 4.90 -0.82
N GLU A 138 15.14 5.05 -0.97
CA GLU A 138 16.11 4.81 0.10
C GLU A 138 16.00 5.81 1.26
N LYS A 139 15.42 6.99 1.04
CA LYS A 139 15.15 7.98 2.10
C LYS A 139 14.07 7.50 3.07
N LEU A 140 13.18 6.60 2.63
CA LEU A 140 12.07 6.04 3.40
C LEU A 140 12.53 4.89 4.31
N ASN A 141 13.51 5.15 5.18
CA ASN A 141 14.16 4.14 6.00
C ASN A 141 13.27 3.56 7.13
N ASN A 142 12.24 4.28 7.56
CA ASN A 142 11.30 3.85 8.60
C ASN A 142 10.08 3.11 8.05
N PHE A 143 10.01 2.95 6.72
CA PHE A 143 8.94 2.25 6.02
C PHE A 143 9.29 0.77 5.87
N SER A 144 8.27 -0.08 5.90
CA SER A 144 8.43 -1.50 5.60
C SER A 144 8.82 -1.71 4.13
N ASP A 145 9.42 -2.86 3.82
CA ASP A 145 9.79 -3.20 2.43
C ASP A 145 8.56 -3.17 1.50
N LEU A 146 7.39 -3.56 2.00
CA LEU A 146 6.14 -3.51 1.25
C LEU A 146 5.70 -2.07 0.94
N GLU A 147 5.73 -1.17 1.94
CA GLU A 147 5.37 0.24 1.75
C GLU A 147 6.36 0.94 0.81
N ARG A 148 7.66 0.66 0.93
CA ARG A 148 8.70 1.18 0.03
C ARG A 148 8.51 0.71 -1.41
N LEU A 149 8.14 -0.57 -1.58
CA LEU A 149 7.88 -1.14 -2.90
C LEU A 149 6.61 -0.54 -3.53
N GLU A 150 5.54 -0.38 -2.76
CA GLU A 150 4.33 0.28 -3.25
C GLU A 150 4.62 1.73 -3.63
N GLU A 151 5.43 2.43 -2.83
CA GLU A 151 5.79 3.81 -3.10
C GLU A 151 6.62 3.96 -4.38
N LEU A 152 7.56 3.04 -4.63
CA LEU A 152 8.28 2.95 -5.90
C LEU A 152 7.31 2.85 -7.09
N TYR A 153 6.31 1.99 -6.98
CA TYR A 153 5.31 1.83 -8.02
C TYR A 153 4.40 3.06 -8.16
N ARG A 154 4.05 3.75 -7.06
CA ARG A 154 3.29 5.01 -7.12
C ARG A 154 4.06 6.09 -7.88
N MET A 155 5.37 6.21 -7.65
CA MET A 155 6.23 7.13 -8.40
C MET A 155 6.28 6.77 -9.88
N ARG A 156 6.44 5.48 -10.21
CA ARG A 156 6.43 4.99 -11.59
C ARG A 156 5.11 5.27 -12.29
N ASP A 157 3.97 4.87 -11.70
CA ASP A 157 2.67 5.07 -12.31
C ASP A 157 2.37 6.56 -12.54
N HIS A 158 2.85 7.43 -11.65
CA HIS A 158 2.77 8.88 -11.82
C HIS A 158 3.54 9.35 -13.06
N VAL A 159 4.80 8.94 -13.19
CA VAL A 159 5.64 9.31 -14.34
C VAL A 159 5.11 8.73 -15.65
N MET A 160 4.63 7.48 -15.64
CA MET A 160 3.98 6.87 -16.80
C MET A 160 2.78 7.71 -17.25
N LYS A 161 1.86 8.06 -16.34
CA LYS A 161 0.71 8.90 -16.70
C LYS A 161 1.07 10.30 -17.18
N GLN A 162 2.23 10.80 -16.78
CA GLN A 162 2.70 12.12 -17.17
C GLN A 162 3.34 12.10 -18.57
N MET A 163 4.14 11.07 -18.88
CA MET A 163 5.02 11.06 -20.04
C MET A 163 4.62 10.07 -21.14
N ASP A 164 4.08 8.89 -20.80
CA ASP A 164 3.65 7.88 -21.78
C ASP A 164 2.32 8.32 -22.41
N THR A 165 2.44 8.92 -23.60
CA THR A 165 1.31 9.53 -24.29
C THR A 165 0.59 8.57 -25.22
N ASP A 166 1.28 7.53 -25.70
CA ASP A 166 0.72 6.52 -26.59
C ASP A 166 0.23 5.27 -25.86
N GLY A 167 0.51 5.15 -24.56
CA GLY A 167 0.02 4.11 -23.67
C GLY A 167 0.67 2.75 -23.92
N ASP A 168 1.93 2.73 -24.37
CA ASP A 168 2.64 1.50 -24.70
C ASP A 168 3.46 0.92 -23.52
N HIS A 169 3.30 1.53 -22.35
CA HIS A 169 3.99 1.22 -21.09
C HIS A 169 5.51 1.40 -21.14
N ARG A 170 6.01 2.22 -22.06
CA ARG A 170 7.39 2.67 -22.11
C ARG A 170 7.41 4.17 -22.37
N ILE A 171 8.56 4.80 -22.11
CA ILE A 171 8.73 6.24 -22.37
C ILE A 171 9.79 6.40 -23.43
N SER A 172 9.40 6.91 -24.59
CA SER A 172 10.35 7.25 -25.64
C SER A 172 11.13 8.52 -25.29
N LEU A 173 12.31 8.68 -25.90
CA LEU A 173 13.07 9.93 -25.78
C LEU A 173 12.24 11.16 -26.20
N ALA A 174 11.40 11.01 -27.23
CA ALA A 174 10.57 12.10 -27.72
C ALA A 174 9.52 12.55 -26.69
N GLU A 175 8.89 11.60 -26.00
CA GLU A 175 7.94 11.87 -24.92
C GLU A 175 8.63 12.50 -23.72
N PHE A 176 9.77 11.94 -23.30
CA PHE A 176 10.57 12.48 -22.21
C PHE A 176 11.00 13.94 -22.46
N LEU A 177 11.42 14.27 -23.68
CA LEU A 177 11.81 15.63 -24.05
C LEU A 177 10.60 16.57 -24.26
N ALA A 178 9.41 16.03 -24.53
CA ALA A 178 8.19 16.81 -24.66
C ALA A 178 7.59 17.19 -23.29
N ASP A 179 7.92 16.44 -22.23
CA ASP A 179 7.37 16.69 -20.91
C ASP A 179 7.93 17.95 -20.24
N SER A 180 7.05 18.92 -19.95
CA SER A 180 7.45 20.20 -19.38
C SER A 180 8.02 20.09 -17.96
N GLU A 181 7.63 19.08 -17.16
CA GLU A 181 8.12 18.96 -15.79
C GLU A 181 9.52 18.34 -15.70
N ALA A 182 9.86 17.46 -16.64
CA ALA A 182 11.23 16.98 -16.83
C ALA A 182 12.15 18.08 -17.40
N GLN A 183 11.62 18.95 -18.26
CA GLN A 183 12.44 19.93 -18.97
C GLN A 183 12.58 21.30 -18.26
N GLU A 184 11.54 21.79 -17.58
CA GLU A 184 11.55 23.12 -16.98
C GLU A 184 12.08 23.13 -15.54
N GLU A 185 12.83 24.16 -15.17
CA GLU A 185 13.24 24.39 -13.79
C GLU A 185 12.09 25.04 -13.01
N LYS A 186 11.19 24.21 -12.49
CA LYS A 186 10.14 24.64 -11.57
C LYS A 186 10.54 24.41 -10.11
N PRO A 187 10.01 25.19 -9.16
CA PRO A 187 10.11 24.85 -7.74
C PRO A 187 9.60 23.43 -7.52
N ASP A 188 10.39 22.62 -6.81
CA ASP A 188 10.01 21.26 -6.46
C ASP A 188 8.76 21.31 -5.57
N GLN A 189 7.66 20.78 -6.08
CA GLN A 189 6.43 20.65 -5.30
C GLN A 189 6.57 19.60 -4.19
N GLY A 190 7.61 18.76 -4.30
CA GLY A 190 7.81 17.59 -3.47
C GLY A 190 6.88 16.46 -3.87
N TRP A 191 6.92 15.41 -3.06
CA TRP A 191 6.09 14.23 -3.24
C TRP A 191 5.54 13.77 -1.88
N GLU A 192 4.22 13.60 -1.83
CA GLU A 192 3.51 13.08 -0.66
C GLU A 192 3.61 11.55 -0.65
N ASP A 193 4.36 11.03 0.33
CA ASP A 193 4.56 9.60 0.50
C ASP A 193 3.28 8.85 0.91
N ILE A 194 3.40 7.54 1.06
CA ILE A 194 2.28 6.67 1.39
C ILE A 194 1.78 6.81 2.83
N GLY A 195 2.61 7.35 3.73
CA GLY A 195 2.24 7.63 5.12
C GLY A 195 1.40 8.91 5.26
N ASP A 196 1.56 9.86 4.34
CA ASP A 196 0.82 11.13 4.32
C ASP A 196 -0.55 11.01 3.62
N LYS A 197 -0.68 10.11 2.64
CA LYS A 197 -1.90 9.94 1.85
C LYS A 197 -2.66 8.67 2.20
N GLU A 198 -3.92 8.81 2.63
CA GLU A 198 -4.82 7.66 2.82
C GLU A 198 -5.12 6.98 1.47
N GLN A 199 -5.01 5.65 1.43
CA GLN A 199 -5.23 4.85 0.22
C GLN A 199 -6.70 4.43 0.01
N TYR A 200 -7.54 4.66 1.01
CA TYR A 200 -8.95 4.33 1.03
C TYR A 200 -9.77 5.51 1.57
N THR A 201 -11.05 5.53 1.21
CA THR A 201 -12.03 6.46 1.76
C THR A 201 -12.61 5.91 3.07
N LYS A 202 -13.22 6.80 3.88
CA LYS A 202 -13.85 6.40 5.14
C LYS A 202 -15.02 5.44 4.90
N GLU A 203 -15.76 5.66 3.82
CA GLU A 203 -16.87 4.81 3.40
C GLU A 203 -16.39 3.41 3.00
N GLU A 204 -15.27 3.30 2.28
CA GLU A 204 -14.65 2.01 1.95
C GLU A 204 -14.20 1.27 3.22
N LEU A 205 -13.58 1.98 4.17
CA LEU A 205 -13.15 1.40 5.44
C LEU A 205 -14.34 0.87 6.26
N GLU A 206 -15.43 1.64 6.40
CA GLU A 206 -16.61 1.21 7.17
C GLU A 206 -17.25 -0.07 6.59
N ILE A 207 -17.36 -0.14 5.25
CA ILE A 207 -17.87 -1.32 4.56
C ILE A 207 -16.92 -2.51 4.79
N PHE A 208 -15.61 -2.28 4.66
CA PHE A 208 -14.60 -3.30 4.88
C PHE A 208 -14.62 -3.83 6.32
N GLU A 209 -14.63 -2.94 7.32
CA GLU A 209 -14.67 -3.27 8.74
C GLU A 209 -15.86 -4.16 9.09
N LYS A 210 -17.05 -3.83 8.59
CA LYS A 210 -18.27 -4.61 8.80
C LYS A 210 -18.15 -6.03 8.28
N GLU A 211 -17.64 -6.19 7.07
CA GLU A 211 -17.45 -7.51 6.47
C GLU A 211 -16.30 -8.28 7.16
N TYR A 212 -15.21 -7.58 7.50
CA TYR A 212 -14.06 -8.15 8.20
C TYR A 212 -14.43 -8.66 9.60
N ALA A 213 -15.22 -7.91 10.37
CA ALA A 213 -15.69 -8.34 11.68
C ALA A 213 -16.59 -9.58 11.60
N LYS A 214 -17.41 -9.70 10.55
CA LYS A 214 -18.22 -10.89 10.29
C LYS A 214 -17.34 -12.10 9.97
N GLN A 215 -16.29 -11.92 9.16
CA GLN A 215 -15.33 -12.98 8.82
C GLN A 215 -14.51 -13.43 10.03
N GLN A 216 -14.07 -12.51 10.88
CA GLN A 216 -13.29 -12.81 12.09
C GLN A 216 -14.15 -13.29 13.28
N GLY A 217 -15.47 -13.17 13.18
CA GLY A 217 -16.39 -13.55 14.26
C GLY A 217 -16.36 -12.59 15.46
N TRP A 218 -15.97 -11.33 15.26
CA TRP A 218 -15.88 -10.31 16.32
C TRP A 218 -17.26 -9.78 16.78
N GLY A 219 -18.32 -10.08 16.03
CA GLY A 219 -19.68 -9.66 16.32
C GLY A 219 -20.03 -8.26 15.80
N GLU A 220 -21.30 -7.88 15.95
CA GLU A 220 -21.85 -6.64 15.38
C GLU A 220 -21.30 -5.36 16.04
N TYR A 221 -20.76 -5.47 17.25
CA TYR A 221 -20.21 -4.36 18.04
C TYR A 221 -18.67 -4.33 18.04
N ALA A 222 -18.02 -5.01 17.08
CA ALA A 222 -16.56 -5.15 17.03
C ALA A 222 -15.79 -3.83 17.12
N TYR A 223 -16.35 -2.74 16.57
CA TYR A 223 -15.74 -1.41 16.55
C TYR A 223 -16.46 -0.40 17.46
N SER A 224 -17.43 -0.85 18.26
CA SER A 224 -18.15 0.00 19.20
C SER A 224 -17.39 0.11 20.51
N THR A 225 -17.19 1.33 21.00
CA THR A 225 -16.57 1.55 22.32
C THR A 225 -17.52 1.05 23.42
N PRO A 226 -17.08 0.25 24.40
CA PRO A 226 -17.92 -0.17 25.51
C PRO A 226 -18.39 1.08 26.27
N ALA A 227 -19.69 1.15 26.53
CA ALA A 227 -20.28 2.24 27.31
C ALA A 227 -19.58 2.34 28.67
N PRO A 228 -19.35 3.55 29.21
CA PRO A 228 -18.76 3.71 30.53
C PRO A 228 -19.61 2.93 31.54
N THR A 229 -19.04 1.91 32.18
CA THR A 229 -19.72 1.22 33.26
C THR A 229 -20.00 2.25 34.37
N PRO A 230 -21.27 2.47 34.76
CA PRO A 230 -21.57 3.36 35.86
C PRO A 230 -20.87 2.84 37.11
N ASN A 231 -20.09 3.72 37.73
CA ASN A 231 -19.35 3.46 38.95
C ASN A 231 -20.33 2.90 40.03
N PRO A 232 -20.13 1.70 40.60
CA PRO A 232 -21.10 1.07 41.50
C PRO A 232 -21.25 1.78 42.86
N SER A 233 -20.57 2.91 43.10
CA SER A 233 -20.57 3.62 44.39
C SER A 233 -21.66 4.68 44.57
N ARG A 234 -22.73 4.68 43.77
CA ARG A 234 -23.86 5.62 43.98
C ARG A 234 -25.23 4.96 43.87
N MET A 235 -25.47 3.93 44.67
CA MET A 235 -26.83 3.58 45.09
C MET A 235 -27.08 4.21 46.46
N GLU A 236 -27.67 5.40 46.47
CA GLU A 236 -28.38 5.90 47.64
C GLU A 236 -29.57 4.96 47.90
N GLN A 237 -29.58 4.32 49.07
CA GLN A 237 -30.75 3.61 49.57
C GLN A 237 -31.87 4.60 49.87
N PRO A 238 -33.13 4.23 49.58
CA PRO A 238 -34.22 4.55 50.49
C PRO A 238 -34.92 3.28 50.99
N ASN A 239 -34.94 3.20 52.31
CA ASN A 239 -35.92 2.57 53.21
C ASN A 239 -36.60 1.23 52.86
N GLN A 240 -36.45 0.33 53.82
CA GLN A 240 -37.08 -0.98 53.94
C GLN A 240 -38.60 -0.89 54.18
N VAL A 241 -39.34 -1.85 53.61
CA VAL A 241 -40.55 -2.42 54.21
C VAL A 241 -40.55 -3.92 53.91
N PRO A 242 -40.80 -4.83 54.88
CA PRO A 242 -40.65 -6.26 54.66
C PRO A 242 -41.97 -6.90 54.22
N VAL A 243 -41.91 -7.82 53.25
CA VAL A 243 -42.98 -8.82 53.07
C VAL A 243 -42.37 -10.16 52.62
N ASP A 244 -42.96 -11.20 53.17
CA ASP A 244 -42.49 -12.58 53.31
C ASP A 244 -42.61 -13.45 52.04
N SER A 245 -41.65 -14.38 51.91
CA SER A 245 -41.77 -15.77 51.42
C SER A 245 -42.22 -16.08 49.97
N LEU A 246 -41.30 -16.61 49.13
CA LEU A 246 -41.10 -18.06 48.82
C LEU A 246 -40.40 -18.34 47.46
N ASP A 247 -39.44 -19.27 47.55
CA ASP A 247 -38.95 -20.25 46.56
C ASP A 247 -38.06 -19.86 45.35
N ASN A 248 -36.75 -20.05 45.55
CA ASN A 248 -35.89 -21.05 44.87
C ASN A 248 -35.83 -21.08 43.33
N THR A 249 -34.66 -20.74 42.76
CA THR A 249 -33.79 -21.71 42.07
C THR A 249 -32.42 -21.11 41.70
N ASP A 250 -31.39 -21.85 42.11
CA ASP A 250 -29.98 -21.79 41.70
C ASP A 250 -29.80 -21.69 40.18
N ILE A 251 -28.87 -20.83 39.70
CA ILE A 251 -27.80 -21.19 38.73
C ILE A 251 -26.64 -20.19 38.88
N LYS A 252 -25.51 -20.66 39.41
CA LYS A 252 -24.17 -20.08 39.20
C LYS A 252 -23.61 -20.60 37.88
N GLN A 253 -23.17 -19.72 36.99
CA GLN A 253 -22.14 -20.07 36.00
C GLN A 253 -21.10 -18.96 35.87
N HIS A 254 -19.91 -19.23 36.40
CA HIS A 254 -18.66 -18.61 35.99
C HIS A 254 -18.33 -19.10 34.57
N HIS A 255 -18.05 -18.19 33.64
CA HIS A 255 -17.33 -18.52 32.41
C HIS A 255 -15.99 -17.80 32.39
N GLN A 256 -14.94 -18.61 32.55
CA GLN A 256 -13.54 -18.27 32.39
C GLN A 256 -13.20 -18.58 30.93
N ILE A 257 -12.85 -17.57 30.12
CA ILE A 257 -12.46 -17.81 28.72
C ILE A 257 -10.97 -18.17 28.69
N LEU A 258 -10.72 -19.34 28.11
CA LEU A 258 -9.45 -19.99 27.88
C LEU A 258 -8.63 -19.19 26.85
N VAL A 259 -7.41 -18.79 27.22
CA VAL A 259 -6.44 -18.22 26.28
C VAL A 259 -5.81 -19.40 25.51
N GLN A 260 -6.12 -19.55 24.22
CA GLN A 260 -5.41 -20.49 23.35
C GLN A 260 -4.14 -19.85 22.82
N HIS A 261 -3.02 -20.49 23.15
CA HIS A 261 -1.68 -20.22 22.62
C HIS A 261 -1.63 -20.58 21.13
N VAL A 262 -1.32 -19.62 20.27
CA VAL A 262 -1.02 -19.87 18.84
C VAL A 262 0.48 -20.07 18.70
N GLN A 263 0.87 -21.23 18.18
CA GLN A 263 2.27 -21.60 17.86
C GLN A 263 2.76 -20.88 16.59
N PRO A 264 4.06 -20.56 16.49
CA PRO A 264 4.63 -19.95 15.28
C PRO A 264 4.78 -20.95 14.13
N ILE A 265 4.49 -20.48 12.92
CA ILE A 265 4.59 -21.22 11.65
C ILE A 265 6.07 -21.36 11.25
N GLN A 266 6.52 -22.58 10.94
CA GLN A 266 7.85 -22.86 10.39
C GLN A 266 7.89 -22.71 8.85
N PRO A 267 9.06 -22.34 8.28
CA PRO A 267 9.21 -22.16 6.83
C PRO A 267 9.31 -23.52 6.09
N VAL A 268 8.65 -23.57 4.92
CA VAL A 268 8.61 -24.74 4.03
C VAL A 268 9.95 -24.88 3.28
N GLN A 269 10.56 -26.06 3.38
CA GLN A 269 11.74 -26.47 2.59
C GLN A 269 11.32 -26.85 1.15
N GLN A 270 12.04 -26.30 0.17
CA GLN A 270 12.01 -26.74 -1.23
C GLN A 270 12.53 -28.18 -1.35
N HIS A 271 11.74 -29.07 -1.96
CA HIS A 271 12.21 -30.35 -2.47
C HIS A 271 12.74 -30.17 -3.89
N GLN A 272 14.03 -30.44 -4.08
CA GLN A 272 14.62 -30.80 -5.36
C GLN A 272 14.09 -32.18 -5.76
N MET A 273 13.61 -32.31 -7.00
CA MET A 273 13.50 -33.61 -7.65
C MET A 273 14.74 -33.78 -8.53
N ASP A 274 15.61 -34.68 -8.11
CA ASP A 274 16.53 -35.38 -8.99
C ASP A 274 15.73 -36.39 -9.81
N ASP A 275 15.93 -36.43 -11.12
CA ASP A 275 15.62 -37.59 -11.95
C ASP A 275 16.84 -37.90 -12.85
N GLU A 276 17.04 -39.21 -12.98
CA GLU A 276 18.11 -39.99 -13.61
C GLU A 276 18.50 -39.63 -15.06
#